data_AF-A0A6A4K8G7-F1
#
_entry.id   AF-A0A6A4K8G7-F1
#
_cell.length_a   1.000
_cell.length_b   1.000
_cell.length_c   1.000
_cell.angle_alpha   90.00
_cell.angle_beta   90.00
_cell.angle_gamma   90.00
#
_symmetry.space_group_name_H-M   'P 1'
#
loop_
_entity.id
_entity.type
_entity.pdbx_description
1 polymer ?
#
loop_
_entity_poly.entity_id
_entity_poly.type
_entity_poly.pdbx_seq_one_letter_code
_entity_poly.pdbx_strand_id
1 'polypeptide(L)'
;MKAVTVFFLLVLSYSSYANEEMFVRRQESDGRVAYIKKRITAADFADGTPLTADVESHAKKLSAPGDVIIQLIDAKIGGAGNSTDNALPMNPSLQEFWKTNVTDEVRKYLTEHKTEELLMEVIPFYDNLSTKRPNAFSCFVVKMTESIGFLVKALIPNPPKSTSPFVYSAGNLRRFEGTTGIHFTTRVIEKYGDRPFLSRTEMASKIVKLSDVTGNKDEIWWFCREWTKPNSYLSHAEQLCGYGQCKGETLFVSRLIPLKIAGDNMACNVENVVPMVPKAVEEFRNRVEAPILDFFKDPAHKDNTTTLTVVVQYSSDSTGRPVGFTVLNDILPDYRLVGVN
;
A
#
# COMPACT_ATOMS: atom_id res chain seq x y z
N MET A 1 -35.00 -1.15 -6.82
CA MET A 1 -34.25 -1.58 -5.62
C MET A 1 -32.95 -0.79 -5.59
N LYS A 2 -32.74 -0.01 -4.52
CA LYS A 2 -31.56 0.85 -4.34
C LYS A 2 -30.35 -0.07 -4.12
N ALA A 3 -29.37 -0.01 -5.02
CA ALA A 3 -28.14 -0.77 -4.91
C ALA A 3 -27.34 -0.24 -3.71
N VAL A 4 -27.34 -1.00 -2.63
CA VAL A 4 -26.41 -0.85 -1.52
C VAL A 4 -25.08 -1.41 -2.01
N THR A 5 -24.24 -0.54 -2.57
CA THR A 5 -22.85 -0.86 -2.90
C THR A 5 -22.12 -1.14 -1.58
N VAL A 6 -21.85 -2.43 -1.34
CA VAL A 6 -21.18 -2.91 -0.13
C VAL A 6 -19.71 -2.46 -0.18
N PHE A 7 -19.45 -1.40 0.56
CA PHE A 7 -18.16 -0.82 0.92
C PHE A 7 -17.39 -1.77 1.84
N PHE A 8 -16.50 -2.62 1.33
CA PHE A 8 -15.62 -3.43 2.19
C PHE A 8 -14.16 -3.32 1.74
N LEU A 9 -13.25 -3.23 2.72
CA LEU A 9 -11.78 -3.11 2.66
C LEU A 9 -11.12 -1.73 2.62
N LEU A 10 -11.89 -0.66 2.78
CA LEU A 10 -11.42 0.58 3.44
C LEU A 10 -12.15 0.83 4.78
N VAL A 11 -13.11 -0.05 5.11
CA VAL A 11 -14.25 0.20 6.01
C VAL A 11 -14.17 -0.47 7.39
N LEU A 12 -13.14 -1.27 7.68
CA LEU A 12 -12.87 -1.67 9.08
C LEU A 12 -12.46 -0.48 9.97
N SER A 13 -12.34 0.74 9.41
CA SER A 13 -12.15 2.00 10.14
C SER A 13 -13.13 3.12 9.74
N TYR A 14 -14.28 2.83 9.10
CA TYR A 14 -15.25 3.91 8.78
C TYR A 14 -16.46 3.98 9.73
N SER A 15 -16.97 2.86 10.27
CA SER A 15 -18.24 2.89 11.01
C SER A 15 -18.15 3.47 12.44
N SER A 16 -16.95 3.54 13.04
CA SER A 16 -16.76 4.13 14.38
C SER A 16 -15.97 5.44 14.41
N TYR A 17 -15.52 5.96 13.25
CA TYR A 17 -14.51 7.03 13.20
C TYR A 17 -14.93 8.28 12.42
N ALA A 18 -16.22 8.42 12.11
CA ALA A 18 -16.77 9.54 11.33
C ALA A 18 -16.52 10.95 11.95
N ASN A 19 -15.99 11.02 13.18
CA ASN A 19 -15.75 12.26 13.93
C ASN A 19 -14.27 12.48 14.36
N GLU A 20 -13.32 11.62 13.99
CA GLU A 20 -11.91 11.85 14.37
C GLU A 20 -11.17 12.70 13.31
N GLU A 21 -10.59 13.84 13.75
CA GLU A 21 -9.80 14.75 12.89
C GLU A 21 -8.53 14.11 12.30
N MET A 22 -8.03 13.04 12.93
CA MET A 22 -6.88 12.24 12.50
C MET A 22 -6.82 10.96 13.36
N PHE A 23 -6.78 9.80 12.70
CA PHE A 23 -6.58 8.50 13.37
C PHE A 23 -5.10 8.14 13.36
N VAL A 24 -4.60 7.67 14.51
CA VAL A 24 -3.22 7.22 14.67
C VAL A 24 -3.20 5.84 15.31
N ARG A 25 -2.54 4.88 14.69
CA ARG A 25 -2.19 3.60 15.32
C ARG A 25 -0.74 3.63 15.76
N ARG A 26 -0.52 3.28 17.02
CA ARG A 26 0.82 3.06 17.58
C ARG A 26 1.12 1.56 17.66
N GLN A 27 2.39 1.21 17.55
CA GLN A 27 2.85 -0.14 17.80
C GLN A 27 2.85 -0.41 19.30
N GLU A 28 2.25 -1.53 19.72
CA GLU A 28 2.03 -1.83 21.14
C GLU A 28 3.34 -2.01 21.93
N SER A 29 4.38 -2.53 21.27
CA SER A 29 5.65 -2.87 21.91
C SER A 29 6.49 -1.65 22.32
N ASP A 30 6.41 -0.55 21.58
CA ASP A 30 7.33 0.58 21.72
C ASP A 30 6.69 1.96 21.53
N GLY A 31 5.39 2.01 21.24
CA GLY A 31 4.63 3.24 21.08
C GLY A 31 4.93 4.02 19.80
N ARG A 32 5.73 3.49 18.86
CA ARG A 32 6.02 4.18 17.59
C ARG A 32 4.75 4.31 16.74
N VAL A 33 4.71 5.36 15.93
CA VAL A 33 3.64 5.56 14.95
C VAL A 33 3.74 4.47 13.89
N ALA A 34 2.74 3.60 13.81
CA ALA A 34 2.66 2.53 12.82
C ALA A 34 1.84 2.97 11.59
N TYR A 35 0.87 3.86 11.79
CA TYR A 35 -0.07 4.27 10.75
C TYR A 35 -0.79 5.55 11.14
N ILE A 36 -0.96 6.47 10.18
CA ILE A 36 -1.79 7.65 10.29
C ILE A 36 -2.81 7.66 9.16
N LYS A 37 -4.03 8.06 9.48
CA LYS A 37 -5.13 8.26 8.54
C LYS A 37 -5.84 9.57 8.82
N LYS A 38 -6.09 10.36 7.78
CA LYS A 38 -6.89 11.58 7.88
C LYS A 38 -7.81 11.73 6.67
N ARG A 39 -9.06 12.10 6.93
CA ARG A 39 -9.98 12.64 5.91
C ARG A 39 -9.66 14.12 5.73
N ILE A 40 -9.46 14.54 4.49
CA ILE A 40 -9.06 15.92 4.15
C ILE A 40 -10.10 16.51 3.21
N THR A 41 -10.55 17.71 3.55
CA THR A 41 -11.46 18.55 2.78
C THR A 41 -10.82 19.92 2.57
N ALA A 42 -11.42 20.75 1.71
CA ALA A 42 -10.93 22.12 1.51
C ALA A 42 -11.07 23.01 2.76
N ALA A 43 -11.98 22.67 3.69
CA ALA A 43 -12.17 23.42 4.94
C ALA A 43 -10.97 23.27 5.88
N ASP A 44 -10.35 22.09 5.91
CA ASP A 44 -9.22 21.75 6.78
C ASP A 44 -7.99 22.65 6.54
N PHE A 45 -7.89 23.34 5.40
CA PHE A 45 -6.79 24.25 5.09
C PHE A 45 -6.67 25.41 6.09
N ALA A 46 -7.76 25.78 6.76
CA ALA A 46 -7.78 26.84 7.77
C ALA A 46 -7.37 26.35 9.16
N ASP A 47 -7.47 25.04 9.43
CA ASP A 47 -7.35 24.46 10.77
C ASP A 47 -5.97 23.89 11.06
N GLY A 48 -5.14 23.75 10.02
CA GLY A 48 -3.80 23.21 10.19
C GLY A 48 -2.86 24.15 10.94
N THR A 49 -2.03 23.56 11.80
CA THR A 49 -1.12 24.27 12.68
C THR A 49 0.33 23.79 12.48
N PRO A 50 1.32 24.70 12.49
CA PRO A 50 2.73 24.33 12.40
C PRO A 50 3.17 23.54 13.65
N LEU A 51 4.25 22.77 13.51
CA LEU A 51 4.82 22.03 14.63
C LEU A 51 5.17 22.97 15.79
N THR A 52 4.80 22.57 17.01
CA THR A 52 5.22 23.27 18.23
C THR A 52 6.67 22.91 18.59
N ALA A 53 7.36 23.80 19.31
CA ALA A 53 8.74 23.56 19.76
C ALA A 53 8.88 22.27 20.59
N ASP A 54 7.87 21.92 21.39
CA ASP A 54 7.87 20.69 22.19
C ASP A 54 7.76 19.44 21.31
N VAL A 55 6.92 19.49 20.27
CA VAL A 55 6.79 18.40 19.29
C VAL A 55 8.06 18.25 18.45
N GLU A 56 8.66 19.35 18.00
CA GLU A 56 9.94 19.33 17.29
C GLU A 56 11.05 18.74 18.17
N SER A 57 11.13 19.17 19.43
CA SER A 57 12.09 18.65 20.43
C SER A 57 11.88 17.15 20.68
N HIS A 58 10.63 16.69 20.74
CA HIS A 58 10.30 15.27 20.84
C HIS A 58 10.81 14.50 19.61
N ALA A 59 10.44 14.92 18.40
CA ALA A 59 10.83 14.25 17.17
C ALA A 59 12.35 14.27 16.93
N LYS A 60 13.04 15.33 17.37
CA LYS A 60 14.51 15.44 17.27
C LYS A 60 15.26 14.35 18.03
N LYS A 61 14.68 13.81 19.12
CA LYS A 61 15.24 12.68 19.86
C LYS A 61 15.24 11.37 19.05
N LEU A 62 14.46 11.32 17.98
CA LEU A 62 14.36 10.18 17.06
C LEU A 62 15.27 10.33 15.83
N SER A 63 15.83 11.53 15.61
CA SER A 63 16.60 11.89 14.43
C SER A 63 18.02 11.31 14.40
N ALA A 64 18.50 11.01 13.20
CA ALA A 64 19.92 10.93 12.90
C ALA A 64 20.51 12.35 12.67
N PRO A 65 21.85 12.50 12.76
CA PRO A 65 22.50 13.76 12.40
C PRO A 65 22.12 14.22 11.00
N GLY A 66 21.68 15.49 10.87
CA GLY A 66 21.30 16.09 9.61
C GLY A 66 19.84 15.90 9.19
N ASP A 67 19.04 15.11 9.90
CA ASP A 67 17.59 15.01 9.61
C ASP A 67 16.86 16.33 9.89
N VAL A 68 15.85 16.58 9.07
CA VAL A 68 14.77 17.55 9.33
C VAL A 68 13.59 16.83 9.99
N ILE A 69 12.77 17.60 10.71
CA ILE A 69 11.49 17.10 11.23
C ILE A 69 10.42 17.50 10.23
N ILE A 70 9.63 16.53 9.78
CA ILE A 70 8.48 16.80 8.93
C ILE A 70 7.19 16.55 9.69
N GLN A 71 6.16 17.28 9.27
CA GLN A 71 4.79 17.01 9.65
C GLN A 71 4.20 16.04 8.61
N LEU A 72 3.77 14.84 9.03
CA LEU A 72 3.33 13.79 8.10
C LEU A 72 2.07 14.23 7.32
N ILE A 73 1.09 14.73 8.06
CA ILE A 73 0.00 15.52 7.50
C ILE A 73 0.39 16.99 7.67
N ASP A 74 0.73 17.66 6.57
CA ASP A 74 1.22 19.05 6.60
C ASP A 74 0.13 20.02 7.08
N ALA A 75 0.52 21.06 7.83
CA ALA A 75 -0.37 22.13 8.27
C ALA A 75 -1.17 22.75 7.10
N LYS A 76 -0.59 22.86 5.90
CA LYS A 76 -1.29 23.40 4.72
C LYS A 76 -2.50 22.59 4.26
N ILE A 77 -2.64 21.35 4.72
CA ILE A 77 -3.74 20.43 4.42
C ILE A 77 -4.46 19.96 5.71
N GLY A 78 -4.36 20.75 6.79
CA GLY A 78 -5.08 20.49 8.04
C GLY A 78 -4.37 19.62 9.06
N GLY A 79 -3.04 19.50 8.97
CA GLY A 79 -2.23 18.81 9.96
C GLY A 79 -2.23 19.49 11.33
N ALA A 80 -2.43 18.72 12.40
CA ALA A 80 -2.26 19.21 13.77
C ALA A 80 -0.77 19.23 14.15
N GLY A 81 -0.23 20.39 14.52
CA GLY A 81 1.19 20.58 14.85
C GLY A 81 1.54 20.39 16.32
N ASN A 82 0.53 20.24 17.17
CA ASN A 82 0.68 19.91 18.59
C ASN A 82 0.72 18.39 18.87
N SER A 83 0.61 17.54 17.85
CA SER A 83 0.67 16.08 18.00
C SER A 83 2.08 15.56 17.73
N THR A 84 2.65 14.85 18.70
CA THR A 84 3.93 14.15 18.55
C THR A 84 3.86 13.00 17.55
N ASP A 85 2.67 12.46 17.28
CA ASP A 85 2.51 11.38 16.30
C ASP A 85 2.60 11.89 14.86
N ASN A 86 2.26 13.16 14.63
CA ASN A 86 2.28 13.77 13.32
C ASN A 86 3.68 14.30 12.94
N ALA A 87 4.72 14.06 13.74
CA ALA A 87 6.06 14.58 13.52
C ALA A 87 7.10 13.47 13.53
N LEU A 88 7.78 13.25 12.40
CA LEU A 88 8.84 12.24 12.28
C LEU A 88 10.09 12.78 11.57
N PRO A 89 11.28 12.23 11.90
CA PRO A 89 12.53 12.60 11.25
C PRO A 89 12.61 12.09 9.81
N MET A 90 13.08 12.96 8.93
CA MET A 90 13.25 12.67 7.50
C MET A 90 14.55 13.25 6.96
N ASN A 91 15.10 12.59 5.95
CA ASN A 91 16.21 13.12 5.16
C ASN A 91 15.81 14.48 4.53
N PRO A 92 16.64 15.54 4.64
CA PRO A 92 16.35 16.84 4.04
C PRO A 92 16.00 16.79 2.56
N SER A 93 16.61 15.88 1.79
CA SER A 93 16.34 15.76 0.34
C SER A 93 14.91 15.34 0.01
N LEU A 94 14.18 14.79 0.97
CA LEU A 94 12.80 14.32 0.80
C LEU A 94 11.76 15.35 1.24
N GLN A 95 12.17 16.40 1.98
CA GLN A 95 11.24 17.42 2.47
C GLN A 95 10.58 18.18 1.32
N GLU A 96 11.37 18.67 0.36
CA GLU A 96 10.82 19.39 -0.80
C GLU A 96 9.96 18.47 -1.66
N PHE A 97 10.36 17.21 -1.77
CA PHE A 97 9.58 16.20 -2.46
C PHE A 97 8.22 15.96 -1.79
N TRP A 98 8.16 15.83 -0.45
CA TRP A 98 6.91 15.64 0.29
C TRP A 98 5.97 16.82 0.08
N LYS A 99 6.52 18.03 0.22
CA LYS A 99 5.79 19.27 0.00
C LYS A 99 5.22 19.35 -1.42
N THR A 100 6.03 19.12 -2.45
CA THR A 100 5.63 19.30 -3.85
C THR A 100 4.74 18.18 -4.38
N ASN A 101 5.02 16.92 -4.03
CA ASN A 101 4.36 15.75 -4.63
C ASN A 101 3.24 15.16 -3.76
N VAL A 102 3.13 15.60 -2.50
CA VAL A 102 2.05 15.16 -1.59
C VAL A 102 1.20 16.35 -1.19
N THR A 103 1.77 17.31 -0.46
CA THR A 103 1.02 18.44 0.12
C THR A 103 0.41 19.34 -0.94
N ASP A 104 1.22 19.79 -1.89
CA ASP A 104 0.78 20.75 -2.91
C ASP A 104 -0.20 20.11 -3.90
N GLU A 105 -0.04 18.81 -4.23
CA GLU A 105 -0.99 18.05 -5.06
C GLU A 105 -2.36 17.88 -4.38
N VAL A 106 -2.39 17.51 -3.09
CA VAL A 106 -3.62 17.47 -2.29
C VAL A 106 -4.31 18.84 -2.28
N ARG A 107 -3.53 19.89 -2.02
CA ARG A 107 -4.04 21.26 -1.91
C ARG A 107 -4.61 21.76 -3.24
N LYS A 108 -3.89 21.52 -4.33
CA LYS A 108 -4.32 21.87 -5.68
C LYS A 108 -5.65 21.18 -6.02
N TYR A 109 -5.73 19.87 -5.80
CA TYR A 109 -6.94 19.09 -6.07
C TYR A 109 -8.16 19.64 -5.32
N LEU A 110 -8.07 19.79 -3.99
CA LEU A 110 -9.20 20.26 -3.18
C LEU A 110 -9.53 21.75 -3.39
N THR A 111 -8.60 22.55 -3.94
CA THR A 111 -8.89 23.92 -4.37
C THR A 111 -9.77 23.93 -5.63
N GLU A 112 -9.52 23.00 -6.56
CA GLU A 112 -10.28 22.81 -7.79
C GLU A 112 -11.61 22.05 -7.54
N HIS A 113 -11.62 21.15 -6.54
CA HIS A 113 -12.71 20.22 -6.22
C HIS A 113 -13.23 20.42 -4.78
N LYS A 114 -13.72 21.62 -4.46
CA LYS A 114 -14.00 22.07 -3.07
C LYS A 114 -15.01 21.24 -2.27
N THR A 115 -15.90 20.54 -2.95
CA THR A 115 -16.94 19.70 -2.33
C THR A 115 -16.51 18.24 -2.18
N GLU A 116 -15.36 17.88 -2.75
CA GLU A 116 -14.83 16.53 -2.66
C GLU A 116 -14.00 16.35 -1.40
N GLU A 117 -13.71 15.09 -1.10
CA GLU A 117 -12.96 14.69 0.06
C GLU A 117 -11.90 13.68 -0.35
N LEU A 118 -10.76 13.79 0.30
CA LEU A 118 -9.64 12.89 0.12
C LEU A 118 -9.43 12.09 1.40
N LEU A 119 -8.96 10.86 1.24
CA LEU A 119 -8.43 10.08 2.34
C LEU A 119 -6.91 9.99 2.19
N MET A 120 -6.18 10.52 3.16
CA MET A 120 -4.74 10.40 3.24
C MET A 120 -4.33 9.36 4.28
N GLU A 121 -3.46 8.44 3.88
CA GLU A 121 -2.87 7.41 4.72
C GLU A 121 -1.36 7.48 4.63
N VAL A 122 -0.68 7.50 5.79
CA VAL A 122 0.77 7.52 5.89
C VAL A 122 1.23 6.37 6.78
N ILE A 123 2.13 5.54 6.27
CA ILE A 123 2.70 4.39 6.96
C ILE A 123 4.22 4.58 7.06
N PRO A 124 4.76 4.88 8.25
CA PRO A 124 6.20 4.85 8.49
C PRO A 124 6.67 3.40 8.55
N PHE A 125 7.78 3.10 7.88
CA PHE A 125 8.44 1.81 7.99
C PHE A 125 9.69 1.92 8.85
N TYR A 126 10.00 0.86 9.58
CA TYR A 126 11.17 0.76 10.42
C TYR A 126 11.92 -0.53 10.11
N ASP A 127 13.25 -0.52 10.21
CA ASP A 127 14.05 -1.72 9.94
C ASP A 127 13.76 -2.86 10.93
N ASN A 128 13.56 -2.51 12.21
CA ASN A 128 13.30 -3.45 13.29
C ASN A 128 12.63 -2.76 14.50
N LEU A 129 12.33 -3.53 15.55
CA LEU A 129 11.66 -3.05 16.79
C LEU A 129 12.46 -2.01 17.57
N SER A 130 13.78 -1.98 17.44
CA SER A 130 14.63 -1.02 18.15
C SER A 130 14.83 0.30 17.38
N THR A 131 14.50 0.33 16.09
CA THR A 131 14.75 1.50 15.23
C THR A 131 13.73 2.60 15.50
N LYS A 132 14.17 3.76 16.00
CA LYS A 132 13.28 4.90 16.27
C LYS A 132 12.99 5.78 15.05
N ARG A 133 13.90 5.80 14.08
CA ARG A 133 13.83 6.60 12.87
C ARG A 133 13.23 5.78 11.73
N PRO A 134 12.17 6.22 11.05
CA PRO A 134 11.64 5.49 9.90
C PRO A 134 12.68 5.38 8.78
N ASN A 135 12.77 4.22 8.13
CA ASN A 135 13.64 3.98 6.97
C ASN A 135 12.92 4.24 5.64
N ALA A 136 11.58 4.34 5.63
CA ALA A 136 10.77 4.81 4.51
C ALA A 136 9.38 5.23 4.99
N PHE A 137 8.61 5.79 4.06
CA PHE A 137 7.19 6.08 4.23
C PHE A 137 6.41 5.57 3.03
N SER A 138 5.25 4.97 3.25
CA SER A 138 4.22 4.91 2.21
C SER A 138 3.23 6.03 2.44
N CYS A 139 2.84 6.69 1.36
CA CYS A 139 1.82 7.73 1.38
C CYS A 139 0.79 7.44 0.29
N PHE A 140 -0.47 7.34 0.69
CA PHE A 140 -1.60 7.13 -0.20
C PHE A 140 -2.61 8.25 0.00
N VAL A 141 -3.00 8.91 -1.08
CA VAL A 141 -4.08 9.88 -1.09
C VAL A 141 -5.12 9.40 -2.07
N VAL A 142 -6.31 9.06 -1.57
CA VAL A 142 -7.40 8.45 -2.34
C VAL A 142 -8.55 9.43 -2.46
N LYS A 143 -9.09 9.56 -3.68
CA LYS A 143 -10.33 10.28 -3.95
C LYS A 143 -11.52 9.49 -3.42
N MET A 144 -12.30 10.08 -2.52
CA MET A 144 -13.48 9.45 -1.93
C MET A 144 -14.74 9.74 -2.76
N THR A 145 -14.66 9.54 -4.08
CA THR A 145 -15.79 9.73 -5.02
C THR A 145 -16.37 8.38 -5.46
N GLU A 146 -17.43 8.39 -6.29
CA GLU A 146 -18.03 7.17 -6.87
C GLU A 146 -17.00 6.31 -7.63
N SER A 147 -15.93 6.92 -8.14
CA SER A 147 -14.78 6.24 -8.73
C SER A 147 -13.54 6.38 -7.83
N ILE A 148 -13.07 5.28 -7.26
CA ILE A 148 -11.83 5.27 -6.47
C ILE A 148 -10.65 5.62 -7.40
N GLY A 149 -9.85 6.60 -7.02
CA GLY A 149 -8.61 6.98 -7.70
C GLY A 149 -7.53 7.39 -6.70
N PHE A 150 -6.27 7.03 -6.96
CA PHE A 150 -5.16 7.54 -6.15
C PHE A 150 -4.72 8.89 -6.70
N LEU A 151 -4.97 9.97 -5.95
CA LEU A 151 -4.33 11.25 -6.25
C LEU A 151 -2.81 11.11 -6.08
N VAL A 152 -2.38 10.50 -4.98
CA VAL A 152 -0.97 10.23 -4.68
C VAL A 152 -0.82 8.76 -4.26
N LYS A 153 0.15 8.08 -4.84
CA LYS A 153 0.59 6.75 -4.43
C LYS A 153 2.12 6.72 -4.42
N ALA A 154 2.69 6.76 -3.22
CA ALA A 154 4.12 6.97 -3.04
C ALA A 154 4.74 5.94 -2.10
N LEU A 155 5.94 5.50 -2.46
CA LEU A 155 6.90 4.87 -1.55
C LEU A 155 8.14 5.76 -1.52
N ILE A 156 8.46 6.24 -0.32
CA ILE A 156 9.40 7.33 -0.10
C ILE A 156 10.50 6.77 0.80
N PRO A 157 11.57 6.19 0.23
CA PRO A 157 12.72 5.74 1.01
C PRO A 157 13.25 6.91 1.82
N ASN A 158 13.50 6.69 3.10
CA ASN A 158 14.08 7.64 4.03
C ASN A 158 15.46 7.18 4.52
N PRO A 159 16.43 6.90 3.64
CA PRO A 159 17.79 6.59 4.10
C PRO A 159 18.49 7.82 4.72
N PRO A 160 19.51 7.63 5.57
CA PRO A 160 20.36 8.72 6.03
C PRO A 160 21.11 9.45 4.90
N LYS A 161 21.25 8.82 3.73
CA LYS A 161 21.88 9.38 2.52
C LYS A 161 20.95 9.23 1.32
N SER A 162 20.81 10.27 0.50
CA SER A 162 19.84 10.39 -0.59
C SER A 162 19.70 9.13 -1.47
N THR A 163 18.45 8.65 -1.60
CA THR A 163 18.00 7.78 -2.69
C THR A 163 16.72 8.34 -3.28
N SER A 164 16.46 8.08 -4.56
CA SER A 164 15.28 8.61 -5.25
C SER A 164 13.98 7.97 -4.74
N PRO A 165 12.97 8.78 -4.36
CA PRO A 165 11.64 8.27 -4.03
C PRO A 165 10.85 7.86 -5.28
N PHE A 166 9.86 6.99 -5.08
CA PHE A 166 8.94 6.54 -6.13
C PHE A 166 7.54 7.12 -5.88
N VAL A 167 7.04 7.94 -6.80
CA VAL A 167 5.66 8.46 -6.80
C VAL A 167 5.05 8.20 -8.15
N TYR A 168 3.78 7.81 -8.13
CA TYR A 168 2.94 7.94 -9.30
C TYR A 168 1.50 8.21 -8.86
N SER A 169 0.75 8.85 -9.76
CA SER A 169 -0.68 9.08 -9.58
C SER A 169 -1.42 7.97 -10.31
N ALA A 170 -2.10 7.08 -9.59
CA ALA A 170 -2.94 6.11 -10.27
C ALA A 170 -4.29 6.77 -10.53
N GLY A 171 -4.60 7.07 -11.80
CA GLY A 171 -5.85 7.70 -12.24
C GLY A 171 -7.11 6.89 -11.87
N ASN A 172 -8.12 6.85 -12.74
CA ASN A 172 -9.36 6.15 -12.40
C ASN A 172 -9.11 4.63 -12.24
N LEU A 173 -9.48 4.10 -11.07
CA LEU A 173 -9.34 2.68 -10.76
C LEU A 173 -10.68 1.97 -10.90
N ARG A 174 -10.62 0.70 -11.24
CA ARG A 174 -11.75 -0.22 -11.24
C ARG A 174 -11.64 -1.12 -10.02
N ARG A 175 -12.75 -1.31 -9.32
CA ARG A 175 -12.84 -2.25 -8.21
C ARG A 175 -13.74 -3.41 -8.60
N PHE A 176 -13.32 -4.62 -8.27
CA PHE A 176 -14.18 -5.79 -8.37
C PHE A 176 -13.77 -6.83 -7.32
N GLU A 177 -14.72 -7.71 -7.02
CA GLU A 177 -14.49 -8.88 -6.17
C GLU A 177 -14.15 -10.05 -7.08
N GLY A 178 -12.98 -10.63 -6.87
CA GLY A 178 -12.58 -11.90 -7.48
C GLY A 178 -13.17 -13.07 -6.72
N THR A 179 -12.63 -14.25 -6.97
CA THR A 179 -13.08 -15.45 -6.26
C THR A 179 -12.69 -15.42 -4.77
N THR A 180 -13.48 -16.13 -3.95
CA THR A 180 -13.25 -16.35 -2.51
C THR A 180 -13.08 -15.09 -1.66
N GLY A 181 -13.71 -13.99 -2.08
CA GLY A 181 -13.70 -12.73 -1.34
C GLY A 181 -12.36 -11.97 -1.42
N ILE A 182 -11.55 -12.23 -2.45
CA ILE A 182 -10.39 -11.37 -2.75
C ILE A 182 -10.90 -10.16 -3.52
N HIS A 183 -10.63 -8.96 -3.02
CA HIS A 183 -10.98 -7.72 -3.68
C HIS A 183 -9.78 -7.12 -4.38
N PHE A 184 -9.95 -6.78 -5.65
CA PHE A 184 -8.94 -6.15 -6.47
C PHE A 184 -9.32 -4.71 -6.81
N THR A 185 -8.32 -3.86 -6.79
CA THR A 185 -8.36 -2.52 -7.39
C THR A 185 -7.36 -2.53 -8.54
N THR A 186 -7.84 -2.28 -9.76
CA THR A 186 -7.03 -2.37 -10.97
C THR A 186 -7.11 -1.09 -11.80
N ARG A 187 -6.11 -0.90 -12.64
CA ARG A 187 -6.05 0.15 -13.64
C ARG A 187 -5.93 -0.48 -15.01
N VAL A 188 -6.63 0.06 -16.00
CA VAL A 188 -6.39 -0.29 -17.40
C VAL A 188 -5.17 0.51 -17.86
N ILE A 189 -4.14 -0.19 -18.32
CA ILE A 189 -3.00 0.41 -19.02
C ILE A 189 -3.18 0.17 -20.52
N GLU A 190 -3.11 1.24 -21.31
CA GLU A 190 -3.05 1.14 -22.77
C GLU A 190 -1.69 0.58 -23.19
N LYS A 191 -1.70 -0.40 -24.08
CA LYS A 191 -0.48 -0.96 -24.68
C LYS A 191 -0.50 -0.72 -26.18
N TYR A 192 0.65 -0.34 -26.74
CA TYR A 192 0.84 -0.24 -28.18
C TYR A 192 0.68 -1.63 -28.84
N GLY A 193 -0.24 -1.77 -29.81
CA GLY A 193 -0.45 -2.97 -30.64
C GLY A 193 -1.90 -3.49 -30.66
N ASP A 194 -2.09 -4.72 -31.17
CA ASP A 194 -3.41 -5.36 -31.43
C ASP A 194 -4.18 -5.84 -30.18
N ARG A 195 -3.71 -5.54 -28.96
CA ARG A 195 -4.42 -5.87 -27.71
C ARG A 195 -4.73 -4.58 -26.97
N PRO A 196 -5.97 -4.07 -27.04
CA PRO A 196 -6.23 -2.67 -26.75
C PRO A 196 -6.14 -2.32 -25.25
N PHE A 197 -6.28 -3.29 -24.33
CA PHE A 197 -6.32 -2.99 -22.89
C PHE A 197 -5.72 -4.12 -22.05
N LEU A 198 -4.78 -3.78 -21.17
CA LEU A 198 -4.26 -4.68 -20.13
C LEU A 198 -4.65 -4.14 -18.76
N SER A 199 -5.24 -4.97 -17.91
CA SER A 199 -5.51 -4.61 -16.52
C SER A 199 -4.24 -4.82 -15.69
N ARG A 200 -3.89 -3.87 -14.82
CA ARG A 200 -2.78 -3.95 -13.88
C ARG A 200 -3.32 -3.78 -12.47
N THR A 201 -2.94 -4.66 -11.56
CA THR A 201 -3.43 -4.60 -10.18
C THR A 201 -2.70 -3.56 -9.36
N GLU A 202 -3.43 -2.59 -8.83
CA GLU A 202 -2.91 -1.54 -7.95
C GLU A 202 -2.97 -1.95 -6.49
N MET A 203 -3.97 -2.75 -6.12
CA MET A 203 -4.16 -3.26 -4.77
C MET A 203 -4.94 -4.58 -4.80
N ALA A 204 -4.58 -5.50 -3.92
CA ALA A 204 -5.33 -6.72 -3.64
C ALA A 204 -5.59 -6.80 -2.13
N SER A 205 -6.77 -7.26 -1.72
CA SER A 205 -7.10 -7.36 -0.30
C SER A 205 -8.03 -8.54 -0.01
N LYS A 206 -7.86 -9.18 1.16
CA LYS A 206 -8.66 -10.33 1.58
C LYS A 206 -8.78 -10.36 3.12
N ILE A 207 -9.95 -10.71 3.61
CA ILE A 207 -10.13 -11.19 4.99
C ILE A 207 -9.86 -12.70 4.98
N VAL A 208 -8.76 -13.10 5.60
CA VAL A 208 -8.31 -14.48 5.73
C VAL A 208 -8.85 -15.08 7.02
N LYS A 209 -9.40 -16.28 6.92
CA LYS A 209 -9.90 -17.10 8.03
C LYS A 209 -9.15 -18.43 8.05
N LEU A 210 -9.24 -19.18 9.14
CA LEU A 210 -8.64 -20.53 9.23
C LEU A 210 -9.10 -21.43 8.07
N SER A 211 -10.36 -21.33 7.62
CA SER A 211 -10.89 -22.10 6.48
C SER A 211 -10.25 -21.79 5.13
N ASP A 212 -9.59 -20.62 4.99
CA ASP A 212 -8.85 -20.26 3.78
C ASP A 212 -7.45 -20.90 3.74
N VAL A 213 -6.94 -21.34 4.89
CA VAL A 213 -5.58 -21.87 5.03
C VAL A 213 -5.50 -23.28 4.45
N THR A 214 -4.63 -23.48 3.46
CA THR A 214 -4.43 -24.80 2.85
C THR A 214 -3.06 -25.37 3.17
N GLY A 215 -3.06 -26.58 3.73
CA GLY A 215 -1.88 -27.16 4.36
C GLY A 215 -0.75 -27.62 3.44
N ASN A 216 -0.90 -27.68 2.10
CA ASN A 216 0.16 -28.24 1.23
C ASN A 216 0.01 -28.06 -0.29
N LYS A 217 -0.67 -27.02 -0.77
CA LYS A 217 -0.78 -26.79 -2.22
C LYS A 217 0.24 -25.73 -2.65
N ASP A 218 1.47 -26.15 -2.92
CA ASP A 218 2.46 -25.31 -3.62
C ASP A 218 2.19 -25.23 -5.14
N GLU A 219 1.21 -25.99 -5.64
CA GLU A 219 0.91 -26.03 -7.06
C GLU A 219 -0.18 -25.03 -7.45
N ILE A 220 0.25 -23.99 -8.18
CA ILE A 220 -0.61 -23.28 -9.12
C ILE A 220 -1.16 -24.33 -10.10
N TRP A 221 -2.47 -24.54 -10.08
CA TRP A 221 -3.18 -25.53 -10.89
C TRP A 221 -2.75 -25.48 -12.36
N TRP A 222 -2.63 -26.63 -13.03
CA TRP A 222 -2.07 -26.74 -14.40
C TRP A 222 -2.72 -25.78 -15.41
N PHE A 223 -4.02 -25.49 -15.22
CA PHE A 223 -4.80 -24.57 -16.04
C PHE A 223 -4.40 -23.10 -15.83
N CYS A 224 -4.10 -22.70 -14.59
CA CYS A 224 -3.52 -21.38 -14.33
C CYS A 224 -2.08 -21.32 -14.85
N ARG A 225 -1.34 -22.44 -14.81
CA ARG A 225 0.02 -22.57 -15.32
C ARG A 225 0.10 -22.20 -16.81
N GLU A 226 -0.89 -22.56 -17.61
CA GLU A 226 -0.99 -22.19 -19.04
C GLU A 226 -1.07 -20.67 -19.25
N TRP A 227 -1.80 -19.97 -18.37
CA TRP A 227 -1.97 -18.50 -18.39
C TRP A 227 -0.86 -17.75 -17.66
N THR A 228 0.12 -18.46 -17.08
CA THR A 228 1.27 -17.92 -16.33
C THR A 228 2.63 -18.49 -16.79
N LYS A 229 2.68 -19.25 -17.90
CA LYS A 229 3.89 -19.94 -18.38
C LYS A 229 4.88 -18.95 -19.03
N PRO A 230 6.18 -18.95 -18.65
CA PRO A 230 7.24 -18.06 -19.17
C PRO A 230 7.61 -18.18 -20.67
N ASN A 231 6.81 -18.88 -21.48
CA ASN A 231 7.08 -19.11 -22.91
C ASN A 231 5.78 -19.20 -23.74
N SER A 232 4.64 -18.83 -23.16
CA SER A 232 3.41 -18.62 -23.94
C SER A 232 3.38 -17.14 -24.28
N TYR A 233 3.16 -16.75 -25.53
CA TYR A 233 2.99 -15.33 -25.91
C TYR A 233 1.71 -14.68 -25.30
N LEU A 234 1.20 -15.20 -24.18
CA LEU A 234 -0.18 -15.07 -23.71
C LEU A 234 -0.33 -14.91 -22.20
N SER A 235 0.69 -15.10 -21.35
CA SER A 235 0.45 -14.92 -19.91
C SER A 235 0.22 -13.46 -19.54
N HIS A 236 -0.74 -13.19 -18.65
CA HIS A 236 -1.06 -11.83 -18.21
C HIS A 236 0.18 -11.11 -17.62
N ALA A 237 0.99 -11.84 -16.84
CA ALA A 237 2.21 -11.32 -16.23
C ALA A 237 3.32 -10.99 -17.25
N GLU A 238 3.49 -11.80 -18.31
CA GLU A 238 4.42 -11.46 -19.40
C GLU A 238 3.92 -10.26 -20.20
N GLN A 239 2.60 -10.14 -20.38
CA GLN A 239 2.01 -8.98 -21.05
C GLN A 239 2.26 -7.70 -20.26
N LEU A 240 2.22 -7.75 -18.92
CA LEU A 240 2.61 -6.66 -18.02
C LEU A 240 4.11 -6.32 -18.17
N CYS A 241 4.93 -7.31 -18.50
CA CYS A 241 6.38 -7.17 -18.72
C CYS A 241 6.80 -6.77 -20.14
N GLY A 242 5.87 -6.29 -20.98
CA GLY A 242 6.02 -6.15 -22.43
C GLY A 242 7.34 -5.55 -22.97
N TYR A 243 7.77 -6.05 -24.14
CA TYR A 243 8.82 -5.56 -25.07
C TYR A 243 9.95 -4.70 -24.48
N GLY A 244 10.63 -5.17 -23.42
CA GLY A 244 11.91 -4.60 -23.01
C GLY A 244 12.07 -4.31 -21.52
N GLN A 245 10.98 -4.06 -20.79
CA GLN A 245 11.06 -3.70 -19.35
C GLN A 245 11.58 -4.85 -18.46
N CYS A 246 11.51 -6.07 -18.97
CA CYS A 246 11.89 -7.29 -18.27
C CYS A 246 12.93 -8.11 -19.05
N LYS A 247 13.54 -7.53 -20.10
CA LYS A 247 14.42 -8.27 -21.02
C LYS A 247 15.72 -8.70 -20.31
N GLY A 248 15.96 -10.00 -20.25
CA GLY A 248 17.15 -10.57 -19.62
C GLY A 248 17.01 -10.89 -18.13
N GLU A 249 15.84 -10.64 -17.53
CA GLU A 249 15.58 -10.96 -16.13
C GLU A 249 14.82 -12.28 -15.99
N THR A 250 15.21 -13.08 -14.99
CA THR A 250 14.45 -14.28 -14.62
C THR A 250 13.29 -13.86 -13.73
N LEU A 251 12.13 -13.64 -14.32
CA LEU A 251 10.92 -13.26 -13.58
C LEU A 251 10.05 -14.46 -13.28
N PHE A 252 9.50 -14.44 -12.06
CA PHE A 252 8.54 -15.40 -11.58
C PHE A 252 7.17 -14.75 -11.54
N VAL A 253 6.21 -15.48 -12.07
CA VAL A 253 4.80 -15.12 -11.96
C VAL A 253 4.33 -15.51 -10.56
N SER A 254 4.02 -14.51 -9.73
CA SER A 254 3.68 -14.74 -8.32
C SER A 254 2.38 -14.06 -7.93
N ARG A 255 1.79 -14.52 -6.83
CA ARG A 255 0.48 -14.07 -6.35
C ARG A 255 0.62 -12.97 -5.29
N LEU A 256 -0.24 -11.93 -5.36
CA LEU A 256 -0.31 -10.88 -4.35
C LEU A 256 -0.93 -11.41 -3.05
N ILE A 257 -2.02 -12.18 -3.16
CA ILE A 257 -2.58 -12.99 -2.07
C ILE A 257 -2.12 -14.44 -2.29
N PRO A 258 -1.18 -14.95 -1.46
CA PRO A 258 -0.60 -16.28 -1.62
C PRO A 258 -1.63 -17.40 -1.56
N LEU A 259 -1.41 -18.45 -2.37
CA LEU A 259 -2.35 -19.57 -2.53
C LEU A 259 -2.68 -20.26 -1.20
N LYS A 260 -1.70 -20.39 -0.29
CA LYS A 260 -1.90 -21.07 1.00
C LYS A 260 -2.84 -20.33 1.94
N ILE A 261 -3.15 -19.06 1.68
CA ILE A 261 -4.01 -18.22 2.52
C ILE A 261 -5.15 -17.56 1.73
N ALA A 262 -5.29 -17.88 0.44
CA ALA A 262 -6.28 -17.28 -0.45
C ALA A 262 -7.64 -18.01 -0.42
N GLY A 263 -7.68 -19.26 0.05
CA GLY A 263 -8.87 -20.11 0.02
C GLY A 263 -9.35 -20.51 -1.38
N ASP A 264 -8.64 -20.11 -2.44
CA ASP A 264 -9.07 -20.22 -3.84
C ASP A 264 -8.33 -21.30 -4.63
N ASN A 265 -8.34 -22.51 -4.07
CA ASN A 265 -7.59 -23.69 -4.52
C ASN A 265 -7.75 -24.09 -6.00
N MET A 266 -8.71 -23.49 -6.72
CA MET A 266 -9.08 -23.80 -8.10
C MET A 266 -9.29 -22.56 -8.98
N ALA A 267 -9.17 -21.33 -8.44
CA ALA A 267 -9.52 -20.14 -9.21
C ALA A 267 -8.27 -19.38 -9.68
N CYS A 268 -8.23 -19.11 -10.99
CA CYS A 268 -7.20 -18.28 -11.60
C CYS A 268 -7.68 -16.82 -11.63
N ASN A 269 -7.49 -16.07 -10.55
CA ASN A 269 -7.66 -14.62 -10.59
C ASN A 269 -6.41 -14.03 -11.27
N VAL A 270 -6.51 -13.66 -12.55
CA VAL A 270 -5.35 -13.11 -13.30
C VAL A 270 -4.84 -11.81 -12.68
N GLU A 271 -5.71 -11.08 -11.99
CA GLU A 271 -5.40 -9.84 -11.27
C GLU A 271 -4.74 -10.10 -9.91
N ASN A 272 -4.75 -11.34 -9.42
CA ASN A 272 -3.93 -11.69 -8.27
C ASN A 272 -2.47 -11.92 -8.64
N VAL A 273 -2.10 -11.78 -9.91
CA VAL A 273 -0.82 -12.23 -10.43
C VAL A 273 -0.02 -11.07 -10.98
N VAL A 274 1.24 -10.95 -10.55
CA VAL A 274 2.18 -9.92 -11.03
C VAL A 274 3.57 -10.50 -11.29
N PRO A 275 4.36 -9.88 -12.18
CA PRO A 275 5.76 -10.25 -12.35
C PRO A 275 6.57 -9.85 -11.11
N MET A 276 7.34 -10.80 -10.56
CA MET A 276 8.22 -10.59 -9.41
C MET A 276 9.59 -11.21 -9.68
N VAL A 277 10.65 -10.62 -9.13
CA VAL A 277 11.97 -11.27 -9.08
C VAL A 277 11.97 -12.38 -8.02
N PRO A 278 12.85 -13.40 -8.10
CA PRO A 278 12.83 -14.56 -7.19
C PRO A 278 12.91 -14.14 -5.72
N LYS A 279 13.77 -13.17 -5.42
CA LYS A 279 13.93 -12.62 -4.07
C LYS A 279 12.63 -12.00 -3.53
N ALA A 280 11.87 -11.30 -4.37
CA ALA A 280 10.60 -10.71 -3.94
C ALA A 280 9.55 -11.80 -3.63
N VAL A 281 9.54 -12.90 -4.40
CA VAL A 281 8.68 -14.06 -4.12
C VAL A 281 9.04 -14.70 -2.78
N GLU A 282 10.33 -14.89 -2.51
CA GLU A 282 10.83 -15.42 -1.25
C GLU A 282 10.44 -14.52 -0.07
N GLU A 283 10.64 -13.20 -0.21
CA GLU A 283 10.28 -12.24 0.83
C GLU A 283 8.76 -12.19 1.09
N PHE A 284 7.92 -12.31 0.05
CA PHE A 284 6.47 -12.44 0.24
C PHE A 284 6.10 -13.69 1.04
N ARG A 285 6.72 -14.84 0.74
CA ARG A 285 6.48 -16.07 1.48
C ARG A 285 6.90 -15.94 2.94
N ASN A 286 8.10 -15.42 3.18
CA ASN A 286 8.67 -15.33 4.52
C ASN A 286 7.99 -14.29 5.40
N ARG A 287 7.53 -13.17 4.82
CA ARG A 287 7.03 -12.01 5.59
C ARG A 287 5.51 -11.85 5.57
N VAL A 288 4.82 -12.49 4.65
CA VAL A 288 3.36 -12.37 4.50
C VAL A 288 2.69 -13.71 4.71
N GLU A 289 3.08 -14.72 3.92
CA GLU A 289 2.44 -16.04 3.99
C GLU A 289 2.74 -16.75 5.31
N ALA A 290 4.02 -16.94 5.64
CA ALA A 290 4.43 -17.72 6.81
C ALA A 290 3.87 -17.19 8.14
N PRO A 291 3.87 -15.88 8.43
CA PRO A 291 3.34 -15.40 9.70
C PRO A 291 1.81 -15.57 9.82
N ILE A 292 1.05 -15.47 8.72
CA ILE A 292 -0.39 -15.74 8.73
C ILE A 292 -0.64 -17.23 8.97
N LEU A 293 0.15 -18.11 8.33
CA LEU A 293 0.08 -19.54 8.59
C LEU A 293 0.39 -19.86 10.05
N ASP A 294 1.43 -19.25 10.61
CA ASP A 294 1.84 -19.44 12.01
C ASP A 294 0.76 -18.95 12.99
N PHE A 295 0.13 -17.81 12.71
CA PHE A 295 -1.00 -17.32 13.52
C PHE A 295 -2.11 -18.37 13.66
N PHE A 296 -2.49 -19.01 12.55
CA PHE A 296 -3.55 -20.01 12.53
C PHE A 296 -3.12 -21.41 13.01
N LYS A 297 -1.83 -21.64 13.33
CA LYS A 297 -1.39 -22.88 13.99
C LYS A 297 -1.83 -22.94 15.45
N ASP A 298 -2.03 -21.79 16.10
CA ASP A 298 -2.50 -21.73 17.47
C ASP A 298 -4.03 -21.98 17.52
N PRO A 299 -4.51 -23.02 18.23
CA PRO A 299 -5.94 -23.29 18.38
C PRO A 299 -6.74 -22.14 18.99
N ALA A 300 -6.09 -21.23 19.75
CA ALA A 300 -6.74 -20.04 20.30
C ALA A 300 -7.24 -19.08 19.21
N HIS A 301 -6.66 -19.13 18.01
CA HIS A 301 -6.98 -18.24 16.90
C HIS A 301 -7.95 -18.85 15.87
N LYS A 302 -8.53 -20.03 16.15
CA LYS A 302 -9.35 -20.77 15.18
C LYS A 302 -10.57 -19.99 14.67
N ASP A 303 -11.16 -19.14 15.51
CA ASP A 303 -12.34 -18.33 15.20
C ASP A 303 -11.97 -16.90 14.81
N ASN A 304 -10.67 -16.55 14.82
CA ASN A 304 -10.18 -15.23 14.48
C ASN A 304 -10.10 -15.05 12.95
N THR A 305 -10.00 -13.80 12.54
CA THR A 305 -9.78 -13.41 11.15
C THR A 305 -8.65 -12.41 11.05
N THR A 306 -7.99 -12.36 9.89
CA THR A 306 -6.96 -11.35 9.59
C THR A 306 -7.19 -10.69 8.26
N THR A 307 -6.92 -9.40 8.19
CA THR A 307 -7.06 -8.60 6.98
C THR A 307 -5.70 -8.44 6.35
N LEU A 308 -5.53 -9.00 5.15
CA LEU A 308 -4.34 -8.79 4.32
C LEU A 308 -4.68 -7.79 3.21
N THR A 309 -3.90 -6.73 3.10
CA THR A 309 -3.95 -5.78 1.98
C THR A 309 -2.55 -5.63 1.39
N VAL A 310 -2.44 -5.79 0.08
CA VAL A 310 -1.20 -5.62 -0.67
C VAL A 310 -1.40 -4.47 -1.66
N VAL A 311 -0.65 -3.40 -1.47
CA VAL A 311 -0.60 -2.26 -2.39
C VAL A 311 0.64 -2.38 -3.26
N VAL A 312 0.43 -2.43 -4.57
CA VAL A 312 1.52 -2.65 -5.53
C VAL A 312 2.13 -1.31 -5.93
N GLN A 313 3.45 -1.17 -5.91
CA GLN A 313 4.13 0.06 -6.32
C GLN A 313 4.66 -0.07 -7.74
N TYR A 314 4.48 0.95 -8.56
CA TYR A 314 4.95 1.02 -9.95
C TYR A 314 5.84 2.26 -10.12
N SER A 315 6.71 2.25 -11.11
CA SER A 315 7.57 3.40 -11.44
C SER A 315 6.84 4.49 -12.22
N SER A 316 5.74 4.14 -12.91
CA SER A 316 4.93 5.09 -13.68
C SER A 316 3.54 4.52 -13.96
N ASP A 317 2.72 5.32 -14.62
CA ASP A 317 1.38 4.98 -15.09
C ASP A 317 1.36 3.92 -16.20
N SER A 318 2.48 3.74 -16.91
CA SER A 318 2.58 2.88 -18.08
C SER A 318 3.35 1.57 -17.84
N THR A 319 3.95 1.38 -16.65
CA THR A 319 4.77 0.19 -16.37
C THR A 319 3.94 -0.98 -15.85
N GLY A 320 3.97 -2.16 -16.47
CA GLY A 320 3.26 -3.31 -15.91
C GLY A 320 4.02 -4.04 -14.80
N ARG A 321 5.33 -3.78 -14.67
CA ARG A 321 6.21 -4.39 -13.66
C ARG A 321 6.23 -3.62 -12.34
N PRO A 322 5.88 -4.25 -11.21
CA PRO A 322 6.04 -3.63 -9.90
C PRO A 322 7.50 -3.31 -9.56
N VAL A 323 7.71 -2.17 -8.89
CA VAL A 323 8.99 -1.78 -8.28
C VAL A 323 9.03 -2.04 -6.76
N GLY A 324 7.88 -2.40 -6.17
CA GLY A 324 7.80 -2.69 -4.76
C GLY A 324 6.37 -3.00 -4.32
N PHE A 325 6.22 -3.33 -3.04
CA PHE A 325 4.95 -3.67 -2.44
C PHE A 325 4.87 -3.11 -1.02
N THR A 326 3.71 -2.58 -0.67
CA THR A 326 3.34 -2.24 0.71
C THR A 326 2.32 -3.27 1.16
N VAL A 327 2.63 -4.01 2.22
CA VAL A 327 1.74 -5.04 2.76
C VAL A 327 1.24 -4.59 4.13
N LEU A 328 -0.07 -4.57 4.28
CA LEU A 328 -0.78 -4.27 5.52
C LEU A 328 -1.43 -5.56 6.03
N ASN A 329 -1.20 -5.88 7.29
CA ASN A 329 -1.74 -7.06 7.97
C ASN A 329 -2.08 -6.67 9.41
N ASP A 330 -3.33 -6.88 9.82
CA ASP A 330 -3.81 -6.49 11.15
C ASP A 330 -3.20 -7.31 12.31
N ILE A 331 -2.70 -8.51 12.03
CA ILE A 331 -2.05 -9.42 12.99
C ILE A 331 -0.54 -9.18 13.12
N LEU A 332 0.08 -8.57 12.11
CA LEU A 332 1.51 -8.25 12.14
C LEU A 332 1.66 -6.75 12.43
N PRO A 333 1.75 -6.33 13.70
CA PRO A 333 2.16 -4.96 14.02
C PRO A 333 3.59 -4.65 13.53
N ASP A 334 4.34 -5.66 13.08
CA ASP A 334 5.74 -5.57 12.67
C ASP A 334 5.88 -5.53 11.13
N TYR A 335 5.74 -4.33 10.57
CA TYR A 335 5.92 -4.10 9.13
C TYR A 335 7.41 -3.97 8.78
N ARG A 336 7.93 -4.85 7.93
CA ARG A 336 9.22 -4.65 7.26
C ARG A 336 9.01 -4.43 5.77
N LEU A 337 9.66 -3.41 5.20
CA LEU A 337 9.71 -3.19 3.76
C LEU A 337 10.25 -4.43 3.03
N VAL A 338 9.58 -4.82 1.94
CA VAL A 338 10.22 -5.59 0.87
C VAL A 338 10.71 -4.57 -0.15
N GLY A 339 11.90 -4.01 0.10
CA GLY A 339 12.61 -3.21 -0.90
C GLY A 339 13.21 -4.14 -1.94
N VAL A 340 12.77 -4.01 -3.20
CA VAL A 340 13.33 -4.72 -4.33
C VAL A 340 14.12 -3.72 -5.17
N ASN A 341 15.45 -3.91 -5.22
CA ASN A 341 16.24 -3.46 -6.36
C ASN A 341 16.40 -4.63 -7.32
#